data_AF-A0A1I2JFR2-F1
#
_entry.id   AF-A0A1I2JFR2-F1
#
_cell.length_a   1.000
_cell.length_b   1.000
_cell.length_c   1.000
_cell.angle_alpha   90.00
_cell.angle_beta   90.00
_cell.angle_gamma   90.00
#
_symmetry.space_group_name_H-M   'P 1'
#
loop_
_entity.id
_entity.type
_entity.pdbx_description
1 polymer ?
#
loop_
_entity_poly.entity_id
_entity_poly.type
_entity_poly.pdbx_seq_one_letter_code
_entity_poly.pdbx_strand_id
1 'polypeptide(L)' 'MHKKGWILVVVVLSSVIVALIAGILARLGGGTYVGAVQSGGASFGAALTLGILITTALGAL' A
#
# COMPACT_ATOMS: atom_id res chain seq x y z
N MET A 1 14.72 14.06 -14.33
CA MET A 1 13.66 13.33 -13.58
C MET A 1 13.35 14.11 -12.30
N HIS A 2 12.09 14.50 -12.06
CA HIS A 2 11.71 15.47 -11.02
C HIS A 2 11.45 14.81 -9.66
N LYS A 3 11.78 15.51 -8.56
CA LYS A 3 11.63 15.04 -7.16
C LYS A 3 10.25 14.45 -6.85
N LYS A 4 9.19 14.97 -7.46
CA LYS A 4 7.80 14.49 -7.35
C LYS A 4 7.63 13.03 -7.79
N GLY A 5 8.34 12.60 -8.83
CA GLY A 5 8.29 11.21 -9.31
C GLY A 5 8.85 10.22 -8.30
N TRP A 6 9.91 10.58 -7.58
CA TRP A 6 10.47 9.75 -6.51
C TRP A 6 9.52 9.59 -5.32
N ILE A 7 8.77 10.64 -4.98
CA ILE A 7 7.78 10.59 -3.91
C ILE A 7 6.67 9.60 -4.24
N LEU A 8 6.16 9.62 -5.48
CA LEU A 8 5.20 8.61 -5.94
C LEU A 8 5.75 7.19 -5.87
N VAL A 9 7.00 6.98 -6.30
CA VAL A 9 7.64 5.66 -6.23
C VAL A 9 7.71 5.18 -4.78
N VAL A 10 8.08 6.04 -3.83
CA VAL A 10 8.12 5.72 -2.40
C VAL A 10 6.73 5.36 -1.87
N VAL A 11 5.70 6.13 -2.24
CA VAL A 11 4.32 5.86 -1.83
C VAL A 11 3.85 4.50 -2.35
N VAL A 12 4.10 4.19 -3.63
CA VAL A 12 3.72 2.92 -4.23
C VAL A 12 4.45 1.75 -3.56
N LEU A 13 5.78 1.83 -3.42
CA LEU A 13 6.57 0.77 -2.78
C LEU A 13 6.14 0.54 -1.32
N SER A 14 5.89 1.62 -0.57
CA SER A 14 5.40 1.52 0.81
C SER A 14 4.03 0.84 0.86
N SER A 15 3.15 1.14 -0.09
CA SER A 15 1.82 0.52 -0.19
C SER A 15 1.92 -0.97 -0.50
N VAL A 16 2.86 -1.38 -1.36
CA VAL A 16 3.14 -2.80 -1.63
C VAL A 16 3.60 -3.53 -0.35
N ILE A 17 4.47 -2.91 0.44
CA ILE A 17 4.93 -3.50 1.71
C ILE A 17 3.74 -3.71 2.66
N VAL A 18 2.86 -2.71 2.80
CA VAL A 18 1.65 -2.82 3.63
C VAL A 18 0.74 -3.96 3.16
N ALA A 19 0.56 -4.11 1.84
CA ALA A 19 -0.22 -5.18 1.24
C ALA A 19 0.32 -6.58 1.60
N LEU A 20 1.64 -6.75 1.48
CA LEU A 20 2.31 -8.01 1.79
C LEU A 20 2.19 -8.34 3.28
N ILE A 21 2.42 -7.37 4.17
CA ILE A 21 2.29 -7.56 5.62
C ILE A 21 0.85 -7.97 5.96
N ALA A 22 -0.16 -7.28 5.43
CA ALA A 22 -1.56 -7.61 5.68
C ALA A 22 -1.91 -9.04 5.20
N GLY A 23 -1.47 -9.42 4.01
CA GLY A 23 -1.68 -10.78 3.50
C GLY A 23 -0.97 -11.85 4.34
N ILE A 24 0.27 -11.60 4.76
CA ILE A 24 1.02 -12.50 5.64
C ILE A 24 0.29 -12.66 6.98
N LEU A 25 -0.14 -11.57 7.60
CA LEU A 25 -0.88 -11.60 8.87
C LEU A 25 -2.22 -12.35 8.72
N ALA A 26 -2.96 -12.12 7.63
CA ALA A 26 -4.19 -12.85 7.34
C ALA A 26 -3.94 -14.36 7.19
N ARG A 27 -2.81 -14.76 6.59
CA ARG A 27 -2.43 -16.17 6.48
C ARG A 27 -1.99 -16.76 7.82
N LEU A 28 -1.22 -16.03 8.62
CA LEU A 28 -0.81 -16.43 9.97
C LEU A 28 -2.01 -16.57 10.92
N GLY A 29 -3.06 -15.78 10.72
CA GLY A 29 -4.34 -15.91 11.41
C GLY A 29 -5.23 -17.09 10.97
N GLY A 30 -4.74 -17.97 10.09
CA GLY A 30 -5.47 -19.14 9.61
C GLY A 30 -6.36 -18.90 8.38
N GLY A 31 -6.35 -17.69 7.80
CA GLY A 31 -7.12 -17.38 6.60
C GLY A 31 -6.68 -18.18 5.38
N THR A 32 -7.58 -18.41 4.42
CA THR A 32 -7.26 -19.08 3.16
C THR A 32 -6.29 -18.24 2.32
N TYR A 33 -5.59 -18.86 1.35
CA TYR A 33 -4.73 -18.11 0.43
C TYR A 33 -5.49 -17.01 -0.32
N VAL A 34 -6.72 -17.30 -0.75
CA VAL A 34 -7.59 -16.32 -1.41
C VAL A 34 -7.91 -15.17 -0.47
N GLY A 35 -8.28 -15.45 0.79
CA GLY A 35 -8.53 -14.42 1.80
C GLY A 35 -7.31 -13.56 2.11
N ALA A 36 -6.12 -14.16 2.16
CA ALA A 36 -4.86 -13.46 2.36
C ALA A 36 -4.54 -12.50 1.20
N VAL A 37 -4.74 -12.94 -0.05
CA VAL A 37 -4.56 -12.09 -1.23
C VAL A 37 -5.58 -10.94 -1.26
N GLN A 38 -6.84 -11.22 -0.94
CA GLN A 38 -7.88 -10.20 -0.87
C GLN A 38 -7.60 -9.16 0.23
N SER A 39 -7.19 -9.61 1.41
CA SER A 39 -6.81 -8.73 2.53
C SER A 39 -5.61 -7.86 2.15
N GLY A 40 -4.56 -8.44 1.57
CA GLY A 40 -3.41 -7.69 1.08
C GLY A 40 -3.78 -6.65 0.01
N GLY A 41 -4.61 -7.04 -0.96
CA GLY A 41 -5.10 -6.13 -2.01
C GLY A 41 -5.93 -4.97 -1.47
N ALA A 42 -6.80 -5.22 -0.49
CA ALA A 42 -7.57 -4.17 0.18
C ALA A 42 -6.64 -3.19 0.92
N SER A 43 -5.65 -3.71 1.65
CA SER A 43 -4.66 -2.89 2.36
C SER A 43 -3.76 -2.09 1.41
N PHE A 44 -3.39 -2.64 0.25
CA PHE A 44 -2.69 -1.90 -0.81
C PHE A 44 -3.50 -0.68 -1.25
N GLY A 45 -4.75 -0.90 -1.63
CA GLY A 45 -5.63 0.16 -2.13
C GLY A 45 -5.83 1.27 -1.10
N ALA A 46 -6.03 0.91 0.17
CA ALA A 46 -6.16 1.86 1.26
C ALA A 46 -4.87 2.66 1.50
N ALA A 47 -3.72 1.98 1.58
CA ALA A 47 -2.42 2.62 1.80
C ALA A 47 -2.03 3.56 0.64
N LEU A 48 -2.25 3.12 -0.60
CA LEU A 48 -1.97 3.94 -1.78
C LEU A 48 -2.86 5.18 -1.82
N THR A 49 -4.16 5.02 -1.57
CA THR A 49 -5.11 6.13 -1.54
C THR A 49 -4.72 7.15 -0.49
N LEU A 50 -4.41 6.70 0.74
CA LEU A 50 -3.93 7.58 1.80
C LEU A 50 -2.60 8.26 1.44
N GLY A 51 -1.64 7.51 0.89
CA GLY A 51 -0.35 8.05 0.50
C GLY A 51 -0.48 9.14 -0.57
N ILE A 52 -1.34 8.94 -1.58
CA ILE A 52 -1.65 9.96 -2.59
C ILE A 52 -2.34 11.16 -1.95
N LEU A 53 -3.34 10.94 -1.09
CA LEU A 53 -4.08 12.03 -0.45
C LEU A 53 -3.17 12.91 0.41
N ILE A 54 -2.30 12.29 1.21
CA ILE A 54 -1.33 12.97 2.07
C ILE A 54 -0.32 13.75 1.23
N THR A 55 0.27 13.12 0.22
CA THR A 55 1.28 13.78 -0.61
C THR A 55 0.69 14.90 -1.47
N THR A 56 -0.57 14.78 -1.87
CA THR A 56 -1.33 15.86 -2.53
C THR A 56 -1.61 17.01 -1.56
N ALA A 57 -2.09 16.72 -0.34
CA ALA A 57 -2.35 17.74 0.68
C ALA A 57 -1.08 18.50 1.09
N LEU A 58 0.09 17.87 1.01
CA LEU A 58 1.39 18.49 1.29
C LEU A 58 1.99 19.24 0.08
N GLY A 59 1.32 19.27 -1.08
CA GLY A 59 1.84 19.87 -2.32
C GLY A 59 3.06 19.14 -2.90
N ALA A 60 3.32 17.92 -2.45
CA ALA A 60 4.41 17.06 -2.91
C ALA A 60 4.10 16.38 -4.25
N LEU A 61 2.82 16.31 -4.61
CA LEU A 61 2.29 15.89 -5.91
C LEU A 61 2.01 17.10 -6.81
#